data_AF-A0A9R0RD12-F1
#
_entry.id   AF-A0A9R0RD12-F1
#
_cell.length_a   1.000
_cell.length_b   1.000
_cell.length_c   1.000
_cell.angle_alpha   90.00
_cell.angle_beta   90.00
_cell.angle_gamma   90.00
#
_symmetry.space_group_name_H-M   'P 1'
#
loop_
_entity.id
_entity.type
_entity.pdbx_description
1 polymer ?
#
loop_
_entity_poly.entity_id
_entity_poly.type
_entity_poly.pdbx_seq_one_letter_code
_entity_poly.pdbx_strand_id
1 'polypeptide(L)'
;MCHFRRLYLHPMIRDAHGRKMSKSLGNVVDPLEVINGTTLEDLLKRLEEGNLDQNELSVAREGKKKDFPDGIAECGTDALRFALISYTSQSDKINLDIKRVVGYRQWCNKLWNAIRFAMGKLGDHYTPPATIVVSSMPPVCKWILSVLNKAIGKTVTSLEAYKFADATSAIYSWWQYQLCDVFIEAVKPYFFNDSQEFDSARAACRDALWVCLDNGLRLLHPFMPYVTEELWQRLPQPKDSCRKNSIMISEYPSVVQGMGR
;
A
#
# COMPACT_ATOMS: atom_id res chain seq x y z
N MET A 1 9.62 -36.57 -12.85
CA MET A 1 8.38 -35.95 -12.35
C MET A 1 8.72 -34.63 -11.69
N CYS A 2 8.14 -33.51 -12.15
CA CYS A 2 8.26 -32.22 -11.45
C CYS A 2 7.27 -32.21 -10.27
N HIS A 3 7.74 -31.95 -9.06
CA HIS A 3 6.94 -31.99 -7.83
C HIS A 3 6.08 -30.73 -7.62
N PHE A 4 6.27 -29.69 -8.46
CA PHE A 4 5.58 -28.41 -8.33
C PHE A 4 4.84 -28.06 -9.63
N ARG A 5 3.61 -27.54 -9.50
CA ARG A 5 2.82 -27.06 -10.65
C ARG A 5 3.24 -25.68 -11.14
N ARG A 6 3.77 -24.84 -10.25
CA ARG A 6 4.21 -23.46 -10.52
C ARG A 6 5.45 -23.17 -9.69
N LEU A 7 6.44 -22.54 -10.32
CA LEU A 7 7.68 -22.09 -9.69
C LEU A 7 7.80 -20.58 -9.92
N TYR A 8 8.02 -19.82 -8.85
CA TYR A 8 8.30 -18.39 -8.92
C TYR A 8 9.69 -18.15 -8.40
N LEU A 9 10.57 -17.62 -9.25
CA LEU A 9 11.94 -17.26 -8.89
C LEU A 9 11.98 -15.75 -8.70
N HIS A 10 12.30 -15.32 -7.48
CA HIS A 10 12.43 -13.90 -7.18
C HIS A 10 13.88 -13.42 -7.37
N PRO A 11 14.09 -12.12 -7.66
CA PRO A 11 15.44 -11.58 -7.85
C PRO A 11 16.25 -11.57 -6.53
N MET A 12 17.57 -11.45 -6.66
CA MET A 12 18.47 -11.32 -5.51
C MET A 12 18.58 -9.85 -5.06
N ILE A 13 18.37 -9.61 -3.77
CA ILE A 13 18.53 -8.28 -3.16
C ILE A 13 20.02 -7.97 -2.96
N ARG A 14 20.40 -6.74 -3.30
CA ARG A 14 21.74 -6.16 -3.22
C ARG A 14 21.69 -4.87 -2.40
N ASP A 15 22.86 -4.41 -1.95
CA ASP A 15 22.96 -3.11 -1.32
C ASP A 15 22.67 -1.97 -2.32
N ALA A 16 22.57 -0.73 -1.83
CA ALA A 16 22.30 0.45 -2.65
C ALA A 16 23.33 0.66 -3.78
N HIS A 17 24.55 0.14 -3.61
CA HIS A 17 25.67 0.25 -4.56
C HIS A 17 25.77 -0.96 -5.50
N GLY A 18 24.84 -1.91 -5.42
CA GLY A 18 24.79 -3.10 -6.28
C GLY A 18 25.77 -4.21 -5.90
N ARG A 19 26.33 -4.20 -4.69
CA ARG A 19 27.12 -5.33 -4.16
C ARG A 19 26.19 -6.37 -3.55
N LYS A 20 26.63 -7.63 -3.57
CA LYS A 20 25.92 -8.71 -2.87
C LYS A 20 25.91 -8.39 -1.38
N MET A 21 24.75 -8.42 -0.74
CA MET A 21 24.68 -8.31 0.72
C MET A 21 25.29 -9.54 1.35
N SER A 22 26.26 -9.36 2.24
CA SER A 22 26.89 -10.46 2.97
C SER A 22 27.46 -9.98 4.31
N LYS A 23 27.44 -10.87 5.30
CA LYS A 23 27.96 -10.57 6.64
C LYS A 23 29.45 -10.19 6.61
N SER A 24 30.23 -10.82 5.72
CA SER A 24 31.66 -10.56 5.55
C SER A 24 31.98 -9.18 4.96
N LEU A 25 31.03 -8.54 4.27
CA LEU A 25 31.21 -7.19 3.68
C LEU A 25 30.59 -6.08 4.54
N GLY A 26 29.93 -6.41 5.65
CA GLY A 26 29.28 -5.42 6.53
C GLY A 26 28.15 -4.61 5.89
N ASN A 27 27.71 -4.97 4.68
CA ASN A 27 26.73 -4.22 3.89
C ASN A 27 25.30 -4.79 3.99
N VAL A 28 25.07 -5.73 4.92
CA VAL A 28 23.73 -6.25 5.19
C VAL A 28 22.88 -5.14 5.82
N VAL A 29 21.64 -5.05 5.38
CA VAL A 29 20.60 -4.26 6.05
C VAL A 29 19.66 -5.24 6.73
N ASP A 30 19.54 -5.15 8.06
CA ASP A 30 18.63 -6.01 8.81
C ASP A 30 17.19 -5.53 8.58
N PRO A 31 16.25 -6.40 8.16
CA PRO A 31 14.84 -6.03 8.05
C PRO A 31 14.26 -5.43 9.33
N LEU A 32 14.69 -5.88 10.51
CA LEU A 32 14.21 -5.36 11.79
C LEU A 32 14.68 -3.92 12.05
N GLU A 33 15.88 -3.56 11.61
CA GLU A 33 16.39 -2.18 11.67
C GLU A 33 15.58 -1.25 10.76
N VAL A 34 15.07 -1.76 9.64
CA VAL A 34 14.18 -0.99 8.75
C VAL A 34 12.77 -0.87 9.33
N ILE A 35 12.26 -1.94 9.94
CA ILE A 35 10.92 -1.96 10.53
C ILE A 35 10.86 -1.03 11.75
N ASN A 36 11.79 -1.19 12.69
CA ASN A 36 11.78 -0.51 14.00
C ASN A 36 12.59 0.79 14.02
N GLY A 37 13.41 1.04 12.98
CA GLY A 37 14.39 2.11 12.99
C GLY A 37 15.62 1.76 13.82
N THR A 38 16.72 2.47 13.56
CA THR A 38 17.96 2.34 14.34
C THR A 38 18.81 3.59 14.19
N THR A 39 19.58 3.92 15.23
CA THR A 39 20.52 5.04 15.18
C THR A 39 21.77 4.67 14.37
N LEU A 40 22.52 5.67 13.91
CA LEU A 40 23.84 5.44 13.32
C LEU A 40 24.79 4.78 14.32
N GLU A 41 24.75 5.18 15.60
CA GLU A 41 25.62 4.62 16.64
C GLU A 41 25.40 3.11 16.80
N ASP A 42 24.13 2.67 16.87
CA ASP A 42 23.78 1.26 16.98
C ASP A 42 24.19 0.46 15.73
N LEU A 43 24.03 1.05 14.54
CA LEU A 43 24.49 0.45 13.28
C LEU A 43 26.01 0.22 13.28
N LEU A 44 26.77 1.20 13.78
CA LEU A 44 28.22 1.11 13.85
C LEU A 44 28.67 0.12 14.94
N LYS A 45 28.02 0.11 16.09
CA LYS A 45 28.29 -0.85 17.17
C LYS A 45 28.09 -2.29 16.69
N ARG A 46 27.01 -2.54 15.96
CA ARG A 46 26.72 -3.88 15.42
C ARG A 46 27.72 -4.33 14.36
N LEU A 47 28.29 -3.39 13.60
CA LEU A 47 29.41 -3.68 12.71
C LEU A 47 30.66 -4.10 13.48
N GLU A 48 30.97 -3.43 14.59
CA GLU A 48 32.13 -3.72 15.45
C GLU A 48 32.00 -5.07 16.18
N GLU A 49 30.78 -5.47 16.53
CA GLU A 49 30.48 -6.81 17.09
C GLU A 49 30.55 -7.93 16.03
N GLY A 50 30.60 -7.57 14.74
CA GLY A 50 30.67 -8.50 13.63
C GLY A 50 32.06 -9.11 13.45
N ASN A 51 32.10 -10.31 12.87
CA ASN A 51 33.37 -10.97 12.50
C ASN A 51 33.85 -10.49 11.12
N LEU A 52 34.29 -9.23 11.03
CA LEU A 52 34.86 -8.62 9.82
C LEU A 52 36.38 -8.44 9.96
N ASP A 53 37.09 -8.48 8.84
CA ASP A 53 38.49 -8.03 8.82
C ASP A 53 38.56 -6.50 9.05
N GLN A 54 39.70 -6.00 9.51
CA GLN A 54 39.87 -4.58 9.86
C GLN A 54 39.67 -3.65 8.65
N ASN A 55 40.07 -4.08 7.45
CA ASN A 55 39.92 -3.29 6.24
C ASN A 55 38.44 -3.19 5.86
N GLU A 56 37.72 -4.32 5.76
CA GLU A 56 36.29 -4.34 5.47
C GLU A 56 35.47 -3.61 6.54
N LEU A 57 35.87 -3.69 7.81
CA LEU A 57 35.22 -2.92 8.89
C LEU A 57 35.33 -1.41 8.65
N SER A 58 36.51 -0.91 8.23
CA SER A 58 36.69 0.51 7.91
C SER A 58 35.82 0.96 6.74
N VAL A 59 35.77 0.15 5.68
CA VAL A 59 34.96 0.41 4.47
C VAL A 59 33.47 0.36 4.77
N ALA A 60 33.02 -0.63 5.55
CA ALA A 60 31.63 -0.77 5.96
C ALA A 60 31.19 0.40 6.86
N ARG A 61 32.07 0.85 7.77
CA ARG A 61 31.82 2.00 8.65
C ARG A 61 31.63 3.29 7.86
N GLU A 62 32.52 3.58 6.91
CA GLU A 62 32.39 4.74 6.04
C GLU A 62 31.13 4.66 5.16
N GLY A 63 30.85 3.48 4.60
CA GLY A 63 29.65 3.22 3.81
C GLY A 63 28.36 3.48 4.60
N LYS A 64 28.23 2.94 5.82
CA LYS A 64 27.05 3.17 6.66
C LYS A 64 26.88 4.64 7.05
N LYS A 65 27.96 5.34 7.39
CA LYS A 65 27.91 6.79 7.68
C LYS A 65 27.43 7.61 6.49
N LYS A 66 27.85 7.22 5.28
CA LYS A 66 27.44 7.89 4.04
C LYS A 66 25.99 7.60 3.67
N ASP A 67 25.58 6.34 3.78
CA ASP A 67 24.25 5.89 3.37
C ASP A 67 23.16 6.23 4.40
N PHE A 68 23.53 6.25 5.68
CA PHE A 68 22.64 6.43 6.83
C PHE A 68 23.21 7.42 7.85
N PRO A 69 23.45 8.70 7.48
CA PRO A 69 24.08 9.69 8.36
C PRO A 69 23.27 9.91 9.66
N ASP A 70 21.94 9.82 9.57
CA ASP A 70 21.01 9.96 10.70
C ASP A 70 20.49 8.61 11.23
N GLY A 71 21.08 7.50 10.78
CA GLY A 71 20.56 6.15 10.99
C GLY A 71 19.48 5.74 9.98
N ILE A 72 18.76 4.67 10.28
CA ILE A 72 17.62 4.20 9.49
C ILE A 72 16.35 4.62 10.18
N ALA A 73 15.52 5.39 9.47
CA ALA A 73 14.21 5.77 9.97
C ALA A 73 13.30 4.55 10.12
N GLU A 74 12.53 4.51 11.21
CA GLU A 74 11.46 3.52 11.40
C GLU A 74 10.47 3.58 10.24
N CYS A 75 10.29 2.47 9.52
CA CYS A 75 9.39 2.39 8.37
C CYS A 75 8.15 1.53 8.60
N GLY A 76 8.21 0.59 9.53
CA GLY A 76 7.17 -0.42 9.73
C GLY A 76 7.14 -1.54 8.67
N THR A 77 6.44 -2.62 9.01
CA THR A 77 6.42 -3.86 8.22
C THR A 77 5.77 -3.69 6.85
N ASP A 78 4.67 -2.94 6.76
CA ASP A 78 3.92 -2.79 5.51
C ASP A 78 4.69 -2.00 4.44
N ALA A 79 5.39 -0.94 4.86
CA ALA A 79 6.24 -0.16 3.95
C ALA A 79 7.34 -1.04 3.36
N LEU A 80 8.00 -1.85 4.20
CA LEU A 80 9.04 -2.79 3.75
C LEU A 80 8.48 -3.85 2.80
N ARG A 81 7.35 -4.49 3.15
CA ARG A 81 6.68 -5.49 2.30
C ARG A 81 6.34 -4.91 0.94
N PHE A 82 5.67 -3.75 0.92
CA PHE A 82 5.25 -3.12 -0.32
C PHE A 82 6.46 -2.74 -1.19
N ALA A 83 7.52 -2.20 -0.58
CA ALA A 83 8.76 -1.88 -1.28
C ALA A 83 9.37 -3.11 -1.97
N LEU A 84 9.58 -4.20 -1.23
CA LEU A 84 10.19 -5.42 -1.74
C LEU A 84 9.37 -6.04 -2.88
N ILE A 85 8.05 -6.07 -2.76
CA ILE A 85 7.17 -6.61 -3.80
C ILE A 85 7.21 -5.70 -5.05
N SER A 86 7.24 -4.38 -4.88
CA SER A 86 7.33 -3.43 -6.00
C SER A 86 8.63 -3.54 -6.80
N TYR A 87 9.69 -4.09 -6.20
CA TYR A 87 10.97 -4.32 -6.87
C TYR A 87 10.99 -5.59 -7.75
N THR A 88 10.01 -6.47 -7.63
CA THR A 88 9.97 -7.75 -8.37
C THR A 88 9.82 -7.60 -9.89
N SER A 89 9.70 -6.38 -10.41
CA SER A 89 9.71 -6.07 -11.85
C SER A 89 11.11 -6.22 -12.47
N GLN A 90 12.18 -6.18 -11.67
CA GLN A 90 13.56 -6.33 -12.14
C GLN A 90 13.90 -7.81 -12.30
N SER A 91 14.49 -8.23 -13.43
CA SER A 91 14.61 -9.66 -13.78
C SER A 91 15.63 -10.45 -12.96
N ASP A 92 16.74 -9.84 -12.53
CA ASP A 92 17.86 -10.60 -11.93
C ASP A 92 18.32 -10.10 -10.56
N LYS A 93 18.43 -8.78 -10.39
CA LYS A 93 19.05 -8.15 -9.21
C LYS A 93 18.27 -6.90 -8.84
N ILE A 94 18.04 -6.71 -7.54
CA ILE A 94 17.37 -5.54 -6.98
C ILE A 94 18.35 -4.83 -6.06
N ASN A 95 18.65 -3.56 -6.32
CA ASN A 95 19.36 -2.71 -5.36
C ASN A 95 18.33 -2.15 -4.37
N LEU A 96 18.45 -2.54 -3.10
CA LEU A 96 17.55 -2.05 -2.06
C LEU A 96 17.90 -0.60 -1.71
N ASP A 97 16.95 0.30 -1.94
CA ASP A 97 17.03 1.69 -1.49
C ASP A 97 16.07 1.92 -0.33
N ILE A 98 16.62 2.15 0.85
CA ILE A 98 15.84 2.40 2.07
C ILE A 98 15.04 3.69 1.97
N LYS A 99 15.47 4.68 1.18
CA LYS A 99 14.68 5.91 0.93
C LYS A 99 13.35 5.57 0.26
N ARG A 100 13.31 4.56 -0.60
CA ARG A 100 12.06 4.08 -1.20
C ARG A 100 11.12 3.47 -0.17
N VAL A 101 11.65 2.73 0.82
CA VAL A 101 10.87 2.18 1.94
C VAL A 101 10.29 3.30 2.79
N VAL A 102 11.08 4.34 3.10
CA VAL A 102 10.60 5.56 3.78
C VAL A 102 9.48 6.24 2.99
N GLY A 103 9.58 6.30 1.67
CA GLY A 103 8.51 6.80 0.80
C GLY A 103 7.20 6.01 0.96
N TYR A 104 7.27 4.68 1.07
CA TYR A 104 6.07 3.87 1.33
C TYR A 104 5.54 4.03 2.77
N ARG A 105 6.37 4.32 3.77
CA ARG A 105 5.90 4.72 5.11
C ARG A 105 5.09 6.02 5.03
N GLN A 106 5.59 7.02 4.32
CA GLN A 106 4.85 8.28 4.10
C GLN A 106 3.53 8.02 3.36
N TRP A 107 3.52 7.08 2.41
CA TRP A 107 2.29 6.65 1.74
C TRP A 107 1.30 5.95 2.69
N CYS A 108 1.76 5.15 3.67
CA CYS A 108 0.89 4.62 4.73
C CYS A 108 0.19 5.76 5.50
N ASN A 109 0.93 6.82 5.85
CA ASN A 109 0.34 8.00 6.49
C ASN A 109 -0.69 8.70 5.59
N LYS A 110 -0.49 8.69 4.26
CA LYS A 110 -1.48 9.22 3.30
C LYS A 110 -2.75 8.37 3.30
N LEU A 111 -2.65 7.04 3.34
CA LEU A 111 -3.81 6.14 3.48
C LEU A 111 -4.59 6.43 4.77
N TRP A 112 -3.87 6.57 5.90
CA TRP A 112 -4.48 6.93 7.18
C TRP A 112 -5.23 8.26 7.12
N ASN A 113 -4.62 9.30 6.55
CA ASN A 113 -5.24 10.60 6.39
C ASN A 113 -6.46 10.57 5.45
N ALA A 114 -6.42 9.79 4.37
CA ALA A 114 -7.54 9.61 3.46
C ALA A 114 -8.74 8.96 4.17
N ILE A 115 -8.51 7.89 4.95
CA ILE A 115 -9.56 7.24 5.74
C ILE A 115 -10.09 8.17 6.83
N ARG A 116 -9.21 8.88 7.55
CA ARG A 116 -9.62 9.86 8.57
C ARG A 116 -10.52 10.95 7.98
N PHE A 117 -10.14 11.49 6.82
CA PHE A 117 -10.99 12.45 6.08
C PHE A 117 -12.35 11.82 5.74
N ALA A 118 -12.33 10.62 5.17
CA ALA A 118 -13.55 9.94 4.75
C ALA A 118 -14.49 9.66 5.92
N MET A 119 -13.99 9.16 7.05
CA MET A 119 -14.80 8.91 8.25
C MET A 119 -15.54 10.17 8.71
N GLY A 120 -14.86 11.32 8.71
CA GLY A 120 -15.50 12.61 9.03
C GLY A 120 -16.57 13.05 8.01
N LYS A 121 -16.50 12.58 6.76
CA LYS A 121 -17.48 12.89 5.72
C LYS A 121 -18.64 11.90 5.64
N LEU A 122 -18.40 10.63 5.96
CA LEU A 122 -19.44 9.63 6.11
C LEU A 122 -20.35 10.01 7.30
N GLY A 123 -19.76 10.30 8.47
CA GLY A 123 -20.48 10.66 9.68
C GLY A 123 -21.04 9.46 10.45
N ASP A 124 -21.43 9.68 11.70
CA ASP A 124 -21.68 8.61 12.69
C ASP A 124 -22.92 7.75 12.37
N HIS A 125 -23.88 8.28 11.61
CA HIS A 125 -25.12 7.59 11.25
C HIS A 125 -25.11 7.04 9.83
N TYR A 126 -23.97 7.12 9.13
CA TYR A 126 -23.88 6.60 7.78
C TYR A 126 -23.96 5.08 7.76
N THR A 127 -24.91 4.59 6.97
CA THR A 127 -25.05 3.16 6.67
C THR A 127 -24.74 2.96 5.18
N PRO A 128 -23.65 2.26 4.85
CA PRO A 128 -23.37 1.85 3.49
C PRO A 128 -24.53 1.05 2.87
N PRO A 129 -24.88 1.31 1.60
CA PRO A 129 -25.88 0.52 0.91
C PRO A 129 -25.34 -0.88 0.58
N ALA A 130 -26.21 -1.90 0.62
CA ALA A 130 -25.85 -3.26 0.19
C ALA A 130 -25.59 -3.34 -1.33
N THR A 131 -26.20 -2.44 -2.12
CA THR A 131 -26.01 -2.36 -3.57
C THR A 131 -26.10 -0.90 -4.00
N ILE A 132 -25.22 -0.50 -4.92
CA ILE A 132 -25.18 0.85 -5.47
C ILE A 132 -25.82 0.89 -6.86
N VAL A 133 -26.72 1.85 -7.07
CA VAL A 133 -27.30 2.15 -8.39
C VAL A 133 -26.43 3.20 -9.09
N VAL A 134 -25.45 2.75 -9.88
CA VAL A 134 -24.47 3.65 -10.51
C VAL A 134 -25.10 4.64 -11.51
N SER A 135 -26.19 4.27 -12.18
CA SER A 135 -26.83 5.08 -13.23
C SER A 135 -27.40 6.41 -12.73
N SER A 136 -27.82 6.50 -11.47
CA SER A 136 -28.36 7.72 -10.85
C SER A 136 -27.29 8.62 -10.23
N MET A 137 -26.03 8.18 -10.19
CA MET A 137 -24.96 8.93 -9.52
C MET A 137 -24.43 10.10 -10.36
N PRO A 138 -23.84 11.14 -9.72
CA PRO A 138 -23.11 12.19 -10.41
C PRO A 138 -21.97 11.64 -11.30
N PRO A 139 -21.59 12.32 -12.39
CA PRO A 139 -20.54 11.86 -13.31
C PRO A 139 -19.21 11.52 -12.61
N VAL A 140 -18.81 12.32 -11.61
CA VAL A 140 -17.57 12.08 -10.84
C VAL A 140 -17.60 10.75 -10.07
N CYS A 141 -18.76 10.36 -9.54
CA CYS A 141 -18.94 9.09 -8.83
C CYS A 141 -18.91 7.91 -9.81
N LYS A 142 -19.60 8.04 -10.96
CA LYS A 142 -19.57 7.04 -12.04
C LYS A 142 -18.15 6.79 -12.54
N TRP A 143 -17.40 7.87 -12.74
CA TRP A 143 -16.01 7.83 -13.19
C TRP A 143 -15.12 7.06 -12.20
N ILE A 144 -15.13 7.42 -10.91
CA ILE A 144 -14.22 6.76 -9.94
C ILE A 144 -14.54 5.28 -9.78
N LEU A 145 -15.82 4.90 -9.81
CA LEU A 145 -16.24 3.49 -9.74
C LEU A 145 -15.81 2.70 -10.98
N SER A 146 -15.91 3.31 -12.17
CA SER A 146 -15.39 2.70 -13.41
C SER A 146 -13.87 2.52 -13.36
N VAL A 147 -13.14 3.53 -12.88
CA VAL A 147 -11.68 3.48 -12.74
C VAL A 147 -11.24 2.48 -11.66
N LEU A 148 -11.97 2.39 -10.55
CA LEU A 148 -11.79 1.34 -9.52
C LEU A 148 -11.98 -0.05 -10.13
N ASN A 149 -13.05 -0.28 -10.91
CA ASN A 149 -13.30 -1.58 -11.53
C ASN A 149 -12.16 -2.00 -12.48
N LYS A 150 -11.59 -1.03 -13.22
CA LYS A 150 -10.37 -1.25 -14.03
C LYS A 150 -9.16 -1.59 -13.18
N ALA A 151 -8.96 -0.91 -12.06
CA ALA A 151 -7.86 -1.18 -11.12
C ALA A 151 -7.99 -2.57 -10.46
N ILE A 152 -9.21 -2.97 -10.07
CA ILE A 152 -9.53 -4.33 -9.59
C ILE A 152 -9.10 -5.35 -10.64
N GLY A 153 -9.60 -5.22 -11.88
CA GLY A 153 -9.28 -6.16 -12.95
C GLY A 153 -7.78 -6.26 -13.22
N LYS A 154 -7.08 -5.12 -13.31
CA LYS A 154 -5.62 -5.12 -13.53
C LYS A 154 -4.86 -5.77 -12.38
N THR A 155 -5.25 -5.50 -11.14
CA THR A 155 -4.58 -6.04 -9.94
C THR A 155 -4.79 -7.55 -9.84
N VAL A 156 -6.03 -8.02 -10.00
CA VAL A 156 -6.39 -9.45 -9.96
C VAL A 156 -5.65 -10.23 -11.05
N THR A 157 -5.75 -9.79 -12.32
CA THR A 157 -5.07 -10.47 -13.43
C THR A 157 -3.54 -10.50 -13.24
N SER A 158 -2.96 -9.43 -12.67
CA SER A 158 -1.52 -9.39 -12.39
C SER A 158 -1.13 -10.37 -11.28
N LEU A 159 -1.93 -10.49 -10.23
CA LEU A 159 -1.73 -11.47 -9.15
C LEU A 159 -1.84 -12.91 -9.66
N GLU A 160 -2.86 -13.22 -10.46
CA GLU A 160 -3.05 -14.54 -11.07
C GLU A 160 -1.89 -14.94 -11.99
N ALA A 161 -1.27 -13.95 -12.64
CA ALA A 161 -0.11 -14.11 -13.51
C ALA A 161 1.24 -14.04 -12.76
N TYR A 162 1.26 -13.95 -11.43
CA TYR A 162 2.47 -13.78 -10.60
C TYR A 162 3.29 -12.51 -10.93
N LYS A 163 2.66 -11.50 -11.52
CA LYS A 163 3.25 -10.19 -11.82
C LYS A 163 3.03 -9.23 -10.65
N PHE A 164 3.65 -9.52 -9.51
CA PHE A 164 3.39 -8.78 -8.26
C PHE A 164 3.76 -7.29 -8.33
N ALA A 165 4.84 -6.94 -9.04
CA ALA A 165 5.19 -5.53 -9.28
C ALA A 165 4.12 -4.78 -10.10
N ASP A 166 3.50 -5.44 -11.08
CA ASP A 166 2.42 -4.84 -11.86
C ASP A 166 1.16 -4.65 -11.00
N ALA A 167 0.87 -5.62 -10.13
CA ALA A 167 -0.23 -5.56 -9.18
C ALA A 167 -0.06 -4.40 -8.18
N THR A 168 1.13 -4.29 -7.55
CA THR A 168 1.46 -3.19 -6.63
C THR A 168 1.41 -1.83 -7.34
N SER A 169 1.91 -1.73 -8.57
CA SER A 169 1.85 -0.50 -9.36
C SER A 169 0.41 -0.09 -9.67
N ALA A 170 -0.45 -1.04 -10.06
CA ALA A 170 -1.85 -0.77 -10.37
C ALA A 170 -2.62 -0.22 -9.15
N ILE A 171 -2.50 -0.88 -7.99
CA ILE A 171 -3.20 -0.45 -6.77
C ILE A 171 -2.62 0.85 -6.21
N TYR A 172 -1.29 1.04 -6.25
CA TYR A 172 -0.64 2.29 -5.86
C TYR A 172 -1.11 3.46 -6.71
N SER A 173 -1.07 3.32 -8.04
CA SER A 173 -1.49 4.38 -8.96
C SER A 173 -2.95 4.76 -8.80
N TRP A 174 -3.83 3.78 -8.54
CA TRP A 174 -5.23 4.05 -8.27
C TRP A 174 -5.43 4.84 -6.96
N TRP A 175 -4.85 4.36 -5.85
CA TRP A 175 -4.95 5.02 -4.54
C TRP A 175 -4.37 6.44 -4.54
N GLN A 176 -3.14 6.58 -5.06
CA GLN A 176 -2.44 7.86 -5.08
C GLN A 176 -3.12 8.84 -6.03
N TYR A 177 -3.23 8.49 -7.31
CA TYR A 177 -3.54 9.46 -8.35
C TYR A 177 -5.03 9.57 -8.67
N GLN A 178 -5.82 8.49 -8.50
CA GLN A 178 -7.24 8.52 -8.85
C GLN A 178 -8.10 8.84 -7.64
N LEU A 179 -7.86 8.18 -6.51
CA LEU A 179 -8.63 8.38 -5.29
C LEU A 179 -8.18 9.65 -4.54
N CYS A 180 -6.94 9.71 -4.08
CA CYS A 180 -6.47 10.80 -3.23
C CYS A 180 -6.30 12.12 -3.98
N ASP A 181 -5.59 12.12 -5.11
CA ASP A 181 -5.24 13.37 -5.80
C ASP A 181 -6.41 13.95 -6.61
N VAL A 182 -7.37 13.12 -7.04
CA VAL A 182 -8.49 13.55 -7.91
C VAL A 182 -9.85 13.40 -7.22
N PHE A 183 -10.30 12.18 -6.92
CA PHE A 183 -11.67 11.98 -6.46
C PHE A 183 -11.97 12.69 -5.14
N ILE A 184 -11.12 12.52 -4.12
CA ILE A 184 -11.30 13.15 -2.80
C ILE A 184 -11.37 14.66 -2.94
N GLU A 185 -10.51 15.27 -3.76
CA GLU A 185 -10.52 16.71 -4.01
C GLU A 185 -11.78 17.17 -4.75
N ALA A 186 -12.18 16.42 -5.79
CA ALA A 186 -13.35 16.74 -6.61
C ALA A 186 -14.67 16.64 -5.85
N VAL A 187 -14.75 15.81 -4.79
CA VAL A 187 -15.98 15.68 -3.98
C VAL A 187 -16.07 16.67 -2.82
N LYS A 188 -14.99 17.40 -2.49
CA LYS A 188 -15.00 18.39 -1.40
C LYS A 188 -16.15 19.41 -1.51
N PRO A 189 -16.45 20.02 -2.67
CA PRO A 189 -17.53 21.00 -2.78
C PRO A 189 -18.89 20.46 -2.32
N TYR A 190 -19.21 19.20 -2.63
CA TYR A 190 -20.45 18.54 -2.19
C TYR A 190 -20.50 18.33 -0.66
N PHE A 191 -19.35 18.25 0.00
CA PHE A 191 -19.25 18.04 1.45
C PHE A 191 -19.15 19.31 2.27
N PHE A 192 -18.84 20.46 1.66
CA PHE A 192 -18.68 21.75 2.35
C PHE A 192 -19.76 22.76 1.98
N ASN A 193 -20.59 22.47 0.98
CA ASN A 193 -21.75 23.30 0.65
C ASN A 193 -23.01 22.68 1.28
N ASP A 194 -23.68 23.37 2.19
CA ASP A 194 -24.86 22.87 2.90
C ASP A 194 -26.20 23.17 2.21
N SER A 195 -26.16 23.58 0.94
CA SER A 195 -27.38 23.70 0.13
C SER A 195 -28.05 22.33 -0.05
N GLN A 196 -29.36 22.33 0.14
CA GLN A 196 -30.24 21.16 0.00
C GLN A 196 -30.22 20.58 -1.43
N GLU A 197 -29.87 21.40 -2.43
CA GLU A 197 -29.70 20.99 -3.83
C GLU A 197 -28.63 19.90 -3.99
N PHE A 198 -27.63 19.86 -3.10
CA PHE A 198 -26.55 18.89 -3.15
C PHE A 198 -26.81 17.62 -2.34
N ASP A 199 -27.93 17.48 -1.64
CA ASP A 199 -28.15 16.37 -0.71
C ASP A 199 -28.07 15.00 -1.40
N SER A 200 -28.74 14.84 -2.54
CA SER A 200 -28.68 13.62 -3.34
C SER A 200 -27.27 13.33 -3.86
N ALA A 201 -26.57 14.35 -4.36
CA ALA A 201 -25.21 14.21 -4.84
C ALA A 201 -24.22 13.88 -3.70
N ARG A 202 -24.41 14.47 -2.51
CA ARG A 202 -23.60 14.23 -1.32
C ARG A 202 -23.78 12.80 -0.83
N ALA A 203 -25.01 12.29 -0.81
CA ALA A 203 -25.29 10.89 -0.49
C ALA A 203 -24.59 9.94 -1.47
N ALA A 204 -24.73 10.18 -2.79
CA ALA A 204 -24.04 9.40 -3.81
C ALA A 204 -22.51 9.44 -3.67
N CYS A 205 -21.93 10.61 -3.35
CA CYS A 205 -20.50 10.76 -3.09
C CYS A 205 -20.04 9.98 -1.85
N ARG A 206 -20.84 9.91 -0.77
CA ARG A 206 -20.54 9.08 0.41
C ARG A 206 -20.48 7.60 0.02
N ASP A 207 -21.46 7.14 -0.75
CA ASP A 207 -21.54 5.74 -1.19
C ASP A 207 -20.37 5.35 -2.10
N ALA A 208 -20.06 6.19 -3.10
CA ALA A 208 -18.91 5.95 -3.97
C ALA A 208 -17.58 5.98 -3.19
N LEU A 209 -17.43 6.92 -2.25
CA LEU A 209 -16.24 7.01 -1.38
C LEU A 209 -16.10 5.74 -0.53
N TRP A 210 -17.17 5.29 0.12
CA TRP A 210 -17.12 4.08 0.94
C TRP A 210 -16.76 2.84 0.11
N VAL A 211 -17.37 2.65 -1.07
CA VAL A 211 -17.03 1.52 -1.96
C VAL A 211 -15.58 1.55 -2.39
N CYS A 212 -15.05 2.74 -2.69
CA CYS A 212 -13.65 2.92 -3.04
C CYS A 212 -12.73 2.53 -1.88
N LEU A 213 -13.00 2.98 -0.66
CA LEU A 213 -12.14 2.68 0.49
C LEU A 213 -12.19 1.20 0.85
N ASP A 214 -13.37 0.60 0.90
CA ASP A 214 -13.53 -0.81 1.23
C ASP A 214 -12.84 -1.72 0.20
N ASN A 215 -13.09 -1.52 -1.11
CA ASN A 215 -12.42 -2.32 -2.15
C ASN A 215 -10.92 -2.00 -2.23
N GLY A 216 -10.54 -0.74 -2.09
CA GLY A 216 -9.16 -0.29 -2.15
C GLY A 216 -8.31 -0.88 -1.03
N LEU A 217 -8.85 -0.99 0.20
CA LEU A 217 -8.17 -1.62 1.33
C LEU A 217 -8.08 -3.12 1.14
N ARG A 218 -9.16 -3.78 0.69
CA ARG A 218 -9.16 -5.23 0.42
C ARG A 218 -8.16 -5.61 -0.68
N LEU A 219 -8.07 -4.83 -1.77
CA LEU A 219 -7.05 -5.02 -2.81
C LEU A 219 -5.61 -4.84 -2.30
N LEU A 220 -5.40 -3.91 -1.38
CA LEU A 220 -4.07 -3.59 -0.86
C LEU A 220 -3.59 -4.59 0.21
N HIS A 221 -4.52 -5.30 0.85
CA HIS A 221 -4.28 -6.14 2.01
C HIS A 221 -3.20 -7.23 1.84
N PRO A 222 -3.12 -7.97 0.71
CA PRO A 222 -2.04 -8.96 0.53
C PRO A 222 -0.63 -8.36 0.61
N PHE A 223 -0.51 -7.07 0.27
CA PHE A 223 0.76 -6.35 0.27
C PHE A 223 1.04 -5.69 1.62
N MET A 224 0.02 -5.09 2.25
CA MET A 224 0.15 -4.25 3.46
C MET A 224 -0.86 -4.66 4.55
N PRO A 225 -0.72 -5.87 5.13
CA PRO A 225 -1.75 -6.46 5.97
C PRO A 225 -2.08 -5.67 7.25
N TYR A 226 -1.11 -4.99 7.88
CA TYR A 226 -1.34 -4.39 9.19
C TYR A 226 -2.16 -3.09 9.11
N VAL A 227 -1.73 -2.15 8.28
CA VAL A 227 -2.39 -0.85 8.11
C VAL A 227 -3.76 -1.03 7.47
N THR A 228 -3.92 -1.96 6.53
CA THR A 228 -5.21 -2.17 5.87
C THR A 228 -6.22 -2.86 6.76
N GLU A 229 -5.81 -3.80 7.62
CA GLU A 229 -6.67 -4.35 8.66
C GLU A 229 -7.16 -3.25 9.59
N GLU A 230 -6.23 -2.46 10.14
CA GLU A 230 -6.53 -1.40 11.09
C GLU A 230 -7.49 -0.36 10.50
N LEU A 231 -7.28 0.04 9.25
CA LEU A 231 -8.14 1.00 8.55
C LEU A 231 -9.50 0.42 8.19
N TRP A 232 -9.56 -0.84 7.76
CA TRP A 232 -10.80 -1.49 7.33
C TRP A 232 -11.74 -1.75 8.50
N GLN A 233 -11.19 -2.09 9.68
CA GLN A 233 -11.96 -2.26 10.91
C GLN A 233 -12.74 -1.00 11.32
N ARG A 234 -12.29 0.19 10.89
CA ARG A 234 -12.95 1.48 11.20
C ARG A 234 -14.08 1.86 10.24
N LEU A 235 -14.10 1.31 9.03
CA LEU A 235 -15.12 1.67 8.04
C LEU A 235 -16.52 1.25 8.51
N PRO A 236 -17.57 2.06 8.29
CA PRO A 236 -18.94 1.67 8.63
C PRO A 236 -19.42 0.48 7.79
N GLN A 237 -20.52 -0.16 8.21
CA GLN A 237 -21.01 -1.38 7.58
C GLN A 237 -22.48 -1.34 7.19
N PRO A 238 -22.88 -2.07 6.12
CA PRO A 238 -24.29 -2.27 5.80
C PRO A 238 -25.07 -2.87 6.97
N LYS A 239 -26.31 -2.40 7.19
CA LYS A 239 -27.19 -2.78 8.31
C LYS A 239 -27.36 -4.30 8.50
N ASP A 240 -27.45 -5.04 7.40
CA ASP A 240 -27.74 -6.49 7.42
C ASP A 240 -26.49 -7.36 7.21
N SER A 241 -25.29 -6.77 7.30
CA SER A 241 -24.02 -7.47 7.13
C SER A 241 -23.36 -7.75 8.48
N CYS A 242 -22.90 -8.99 8.68
CA CYS A 242 -22.04 -9.31 9.81
C CYS A 242 -20.58 -9.02 9.42
N ARG A 243 -19.92 -8.11 10.15
CA ARG A 243 -18.47 -7.87 10.00
C ARG A 243 -17.73 -9.20 10.07
N LYS A 244 -16.95 -9.49 9.03
CA LYS A 244 -15.91 -10.51 9.15
C LYS A 244 -14.90 -10.02 10.18
N ASN A 245 -14.51 -10.89 11.11
CA ASN A 245 -13.60 -10.54 12.21
C ASN A 245 -12.26 -9.95 11.74
N SER A 246 -11.85 -10.24 10.51
CA SER A 246 -10.63 -9.70 9.89
C SER A 246 -10.85 -9.50 8.39
N ILE A 247 -10.19 -8.49 7.83
CA ILE A 247 -10.18 -8.27 6.38
C ILE A 247 -9.54 -9.46 5.62
N MET A 248 -8.66 -10.25 6.27
CA MET A 248 -8.04 -11.46 5.71
C MET A 248 -9.05 -12.52 5.26
N ILE A 249 -10.21 -12.59 5.91
CA ILE A 249 -11.26 -13.57 5.64
C ILE A 249 -12.47 -12.95 4.93
N SER A 250 -12.33 -11.71 4.46
CA SER A 250 -13.29 -11.05 3.59
C SER A 250 -13.09 -11.49 2.14
N GLU A 251 -14.15 -11.41 1.35
CA GLU A 251 -14.05 -11.71 -0.08
C GLU A 251 -13.10 -10.72 -0.78
N TYR A 252 -12.24 -11.25 -1.64
CA TYR A 252 -11.33 -10.43 -2.42
C TYR A 252 -12.08 -9.74 -3.57
N PRO A 253 -11.82 -8.46 -3.87
CA PRO A 253 -12.55 -7.73 -4.91
C PRO A 253 -12.46 -8.38 -6.29
N SER A 254 -13.58 -8.42 -6.99
CA SER A 254 -13.71 -8.96 -8.35
C SER A 254 -14.34 -7.93 -9.29
N VAL A 255 -14.04 -8.04 -10.58
CA VAL A 255 -14.61 -7.15 -11.60
C VAL A 255 -16.12 -7.32 -11.68
N VAL A 256 -16.86 -6.20 -11.64
CA VAL A 256 -18.31 -6.19 -11.87
C VAL A 256 -18.58 -6.04 -13.37
N GLN A 257 -19.28 -7.00 -13.97
CA GLN A 257 -19.70 -6.93 -15.37
C GLN A 257 -20.77 -5.84 -15.55
N GLY A 258 -20.70 -5.07 -16.65
CA GLY A 258 -21.70 -4.04 -16.98
C GLY A 258 -21.40 -2.61 -16.50
N MET A 259 -20.32 -2.36 -15.76
CA MET A 259 -19.84 -0.98 -15.46
C MET A 259 -19.03 -0.35 -16.61
N GLY A 260 -18.97 -1.03 -17.75
CA GLY A 260 -18.23 -0.61 -18.93
C GLY A 260 -19.16 -0.29 -20.09
N ARG A 261 -19.86 0.86 -20.00
CA ARG A 261 -20.27 1.77 -21.07
C ARG A 261 -21.05 2.92 -20.46
#